data_AF-A0A0S4L5G6-F1
#
_entry.id   AF-A0A0S4L5G6-F1
#
_cell.length_a   1.000
_cell.length_b   1.000
_cell.length_c   1.000
_cell.angle_alpha   90.00
_cell.angle_beta   90.00
_cell.angle_gamma   90.00
#
_symmetry.space_group_name_H-M   'P 1'
#
loop_
_entity.id
_entity.type
_entity.pdbx_description
1 polymer ?
#
loop_
_entity_poly.entity_id
_entity_poly.type
_entity_poly.pdbx_seq_one_letter_code
_entity_poly.pdbx_strand_id
1 'polypeptide(L)'
;MNSATAFRFLILVIPVAWVILRLLPAEHPRYGHLQIAAQQAQNQPSHHETDTFMRHESLFKAHYQSHYATSGYDFNHYRLAYKYGFDLTLDPDNQKMDWKSIESQARQNWNEGIMGQWSQYHQAVFYGWEQGLKLNGG
;
A
#
# COMPACT_ATOMS: atom_id res chain seq x y z
N MET A 1 -38.02 -44.10 14.75
CA MET A 1 -36.59 -44.43 14.91
C MET A 1 -36.08 -44.92 13.56
N ASN A 2 -35.69 -44.03 12.66
CA ASN A 2 -34.53 -43.12 12.55
C ASN A 2 -33.49 -43.61 11.51
N SER A 3 -33.40 -42.76 10.49
CA SER A 3 -32.27 -42.50 9.59
C SER A 3 -32.11 -43.41 8.37
N ALA A 4 -32.57 -42.85 7.25
CA ALA A 4 -32.45 -43.34 5.90
C ALA A 4 -31.00 -43.30 5.40
N THR A 5 -30.72 -44.35 4.62
CA THR A 5 -29.79 -44.37 3.48
C THR A 5 -28.33 -44.09 3.81
N ALA A 6 -27.75 -45.05 4.52
CA ALA A 6 -26.38 -45.43 4.27
C ALA A 6 -26.34 -46.27 2.98
N PHE A 7 -25.39 -45.92 2.10
CA PHE A 7 -24.49 -46.89 1.49
C PHE A 7 -25.13 -48.14 0.87
N ARG A 8 -25.05 -48.30 -0.45
CA ARG A 8 -23.89 -49.03 -0.99
C ARG A 8 -23.92 -49.16 -2.52
N PHE A 9 -22.83 -48.66 -3.12
CA PHE A 9 -22.01 -49.36 -4.11
C PHE A 9 -22.73 -49.95 -5.34
N LEU A 10 -22.67 -49.20 -6.43
CA LEU A 10 -22.59 -49.77 -7.76
C LEU A 10 -21.24 -49.35 -8.34
N ILE A 11 -20.18 -50.13 -8.05
CA ILE A 11 -19.04 -50.15 -8.96
C ILE A 11 -19.43 -51.12 -10.06
N LEU A 12 -20.01 -50.55 -11.11
CA LEU A 12 -19.96 -51.09 -12.46
C LEU A 12 -19.14 -50.05 -13.22
N VAL A 13 -17.85 -50.38 -13.44
CA VAL A 13 -16.77 -49.58 -14.08
C VAL A 13 -16.10 -48.59 -13.08
N ILE A 14 -14.91 -48.76 -12.48
CA ILE A 14 -13.74 -49.64 -12.65
C ILE A 14 -13.05 -49.81 -11.26
N PRO A 15 -12.51 -50.99 -10.92
CA PRO A 15 -12.17 -51.41 -9.56
C PRO A 15 -10.69 -51.18 -9.21
N VAL A 16 -10.32 -51.51 -7.95
CA VAL A 16 -8.97 -51.84 -7.43
C VAL A 16 -8.21 -50.77 -6.63
N ALA A 17 -8.43 -49.45 -6.79
CA ALA A 17 -7.50 -48.50 -6.16
C ALA A 17 -7.76 -48.14 -4.67
N TRP A 18 -8.92 -48.43 -4.09
CA TRP A 18 -9.32 -47.76 -2.83
C TRP A 18 -9.45 -48.64 -1.59
N VAL A 19 -9.20 -49.95 -1.69
CA VAL A 19 -9.43 -50.90 -0.59
C VAL A 19 -8.14 -51.58 -0.16
N ILE A 20 -7.06 -50.83 0.05
CA ILE A 20 -5.88 -51.27 0.81
C ILE A 20 -5.37 -50.01 1.54
N LEU A 21 -5.82 -49.80 2.78
CA LEU A 21 -5.01 -50.05 3.97
C LEU A 21 -4.15 -48.80 4.32
N ARG A 22 -4.56 -47.94 5.25
CA ARG A 22 -4.55 -48.18 6.71
C ARG A 22 -3.12 -48.46 7.19
N LEU A 23 -2.33 -47.42 7.47
CA LEU A 23 -1.28 -47.37 8.50
C LEU A 23 -0.42 -46.12 8.29
N LEU A 24 -0.64 -45.04 9.07
CA LEU A 24 0.42 -44.22 9.72
C LEU A 24 -0.24 -43.23 10.72
N PRO A 25 0.39 -42.94 11.87
CA PRO A 25 -0.25 -42.35 13.04
C PRO A 25 -0.34 -40.82 12.99
N ALA A 26 -1.23 -40.29 13.83
CA ALA A 26 -1.47 -38.88 14.01
C ALA A 26 -0.25 -38.15 14.58
N GLU A 27 0.20 -37.10 13.92
CA GLU A 27 0.92 -36.00 14.56
C GLU A 27 0.29 -34.73 14.02
N HIS A 28 -0.42 -33.99 14.88
CA HIS A 28 -0.97 -32.68 14.58
C HIS A 28 0.18 -31.66 14.47
N PRO A 29 0.45 -31.01 13.32
CA PRO A 29 1.11 -29.71 13.34
C PRO A 29 0.04 -28.68 13.63
N ARG A 30 0.27 -27.95 14.71
CA ARG A 30 -0.50 -26.80 15.21
C ARG A 30 -1.04 -25.93 14.07
N TYR A 31 -2.28 -25.49 14.23
CA TYR A 31 -2.86 -24.36 13.50
C TYR A 31 -2.04 -23.10 13.78
N GLY A 32 -0.93 -22.93 13.06
CA GLY A 32 -0.07 -21.75 13.06
C GLY A 32 -0.01 -21.06 11.70
N HIS A 33 -1.03 -21.26 10.86
CA HIS A 33 -1.05 -20.78 9.47
C HIS A 33 -2.17 -19.77 9.17
N LEU A 34 -3.14 -19.58 10.09
CA LEU A 34 -4.17 -18.55 9.92
C LEU A 34 -3.66 -17.12 10.18
N GLN A 35 -2.46 -16.97 10.76
CA GLN A 35 -1.87 -15.65 11.00
C GLN A 35 -1.15 -15.09 9.76
N ILE A 36 -0.72 -15.97 8.85
CA ILE A 36 0.02 -15.58 7.63
C ILE A 36 -0.94 -15.05 6.56
N ALA A 37 -2.14 -15.61 6.44
CA ALA A 37 -3.15 -15.14 5.49
C ALA A 37 -3.74 -13.76 5.86
N ALA A 38 -3.86 -13.45 7.17
CA ALA A 38 -4.26 -12.12 7.63
C ALA A 38 -3.16 -11.07 7.42
N GLN A 39 -1.88 -11.46 7.48
CA GLN A 39 -0.75 -10.57 7.18
C GLN A 39 -0.61 -10.29 5.68
N GLN A 40 -0.96 -11.25 4.80
CA GLN A 40 -0.90 -11.05 3.35
C GLN A 40 -1.96 -10.07 2.82
N ALA A 41 -3.09 -9.94 3.50
CA ALA A 41 -4.07 -8.88 3.22
C ALA A 41 -3.62 -7.48 3.69
N GLN A 42 -2.54 -7.39 4.47
CA GLN A 42 -1.92 -6.13 4.94
C GLN A 42 -0.78 -5.63 4.04
N ASN A 43 -0.52 -6.26 2.88
CA ASN A 43 0.24 -5.65 1.79
C ASN A 43 -0.62 -4.59 1.06
N GLN A 44 -1.19 -3.65 1.82
CA GLN A 44 -1.78 -2.42 1.32
C GLN A 44 -0.79 -1.29 1.62
N PRO A 45 -0.07 -0.77 0.60
CA PRO A 45 0.96 0.26 0.80
C PRO A 45 0.43 1.52 1.52
N SER A 46 -0.87 1.82 1.38
CA SER A 46 -1.50 3.07 1.80
C SER A 46 -1.39 3.47 3.28
N HIS A 47 -1.33 2.53 4.23
CA HIS A 47 -1.33 2.87 5.67
C HIS A 47 0.07 3.23 6.18
N HIS A 48 1.07 2.40 5.91
CA HIS A 48 2.44 2.62 6.39
C HIS A 48 3.08 3.89 5.78
N GLU A 49 2.76 4.21 4.54
CA GLU A 49 3.25 5.38 3.83
C GLU A 49 2.64 6.67 4.40
N THR A 50 1.33 6.63 4.65
CA THR A 50 0.64 7.70 5.37
C THR A 50 1.25 7.90 6.75
N ASP A 51 1.54 6.82 7.48
CA ASP A 51 2.18 6.90 8.79
C ASP A 51 3.58 7.52 8.72
N THR A 52 4.35 7.21 7.67
CA THR A 52 5.70 7.75 7.46
C THR A 52 5.65 9.25 7.14
N PHE A 53 4.73 9.68 6.27
CA PHE A 53 4.49 11.09 6.01
C PHE A 53 4.09 11.84 7.29
N MET A 54 3.14 11.30 8.06
CA MET A 54 2.62 11.91 9.29
C MET A 54 3.71 12.05 10.36
N ARG A 55 4.58 11.04 10.50
CA ARG A 55 5.71 11.06 11.44
C ARG A 55 6.69 12.19 11.13
N HIS A 56 6.84 12.54 9.86
CA HIS A 56 7.76 13.57 9.38
C HIS A 56 7.06 14.89 9.03
N GLU A 57 5.80 15.08 9.46
CA GLU A 57 5.00 16.27 9.16
C GLU A 57 5.68 17.57 9.60
N SER A 58 6.48 17.52 10.66
CA SER A 58 7.25 18.66 11.17
C SER A 58 8.20 19.26 10.12
N LEU A 59 8.80 18.44 9.25
CA LEU A 59 9.67 18.91 8.16
C LEU A 59 8.88 19.74 7.15
N PHE A 60 7.71 19.26 6.76
CA PHE A 60 6.82 19.97 5.82
C PHE A 60 6.26 21.25 6.43
N LYS A 61 5.93 21.23 7.73
CA LYS A 61 5.50 22.44 8.46
C LYS A 61 6.62 23.49 8.50
N ALA A 62 7.85 23.08 8.77
CA ALA A 62 8.99 24.00 8.77
C ALA A 62 9.22 24.62 7.39
N HIS A 63 9.19 23.82 6.32
CA HIS A 63 9.29 24.33 4.94
C HIS A 63 8.15 25.30 4.60
N TYR A 64 6.91 24.95 4.97
CA TYR A 64 5.77 25.85 4.80
C TYR A 64 5.95 27.17 5.53
N GLN A 65 6.40 27.16 6.79
CA GLN A 65 6.60 28.39 7.56
C GLN A 65 7.64 29.31 6.91
N SER A 66 8.70 28.75 6.35
CA SER A 66 9.77 29.54 5.70
C SER A 66 9.38 30.09 4.32
N HIS A 67 8.50 29.42 3.58
CA HIS A 67 8.23 29.75 2.17
C HIS A 67 6.82 30.27 1.89
N TYR A 68 5.83 29.85 2.68
CA TYR A 68 4.41 30.05 2.37
C TYR A 68 3.61 30.66 3.52
N ALA A 69 4.22 30.97 4.66
CA ALA A 69 3.52 31.59 5.80
C ALA A 69 2.82 32.92 5.42
N THR A 70 3.38 33.66 4.46
CA THR A 70 2.82 34.92 3.97
C THR A 70 1.93 34.77 2.73
N SER A 71 1.67 33.53 2.27
CA SER A 71 0.86 33.26 1.06
C SER A 71 -0.64 33.52 1.26
N GLY A 72 -1.09 33.64 2.51
CA GLY A 72 -2.52 33.77 2.87
C GLY A 72 -3.26 32.43 2.98
N TYR A 73 -2.62 31.30 2.60
CA TYR A 73 -3.18 29.96 2.77
C TYR A 73 -2.55 29.26 3.97
N ASP A 74 -3.32 28.45 4.68
CA ASP A 74 -2.82 27.66 5.80
C ASP A 74 -1.94 26.47 5.35
N PHE A 75 -1.31 25.80 6.32
CA PHE A 75 -0.53 24.60 6.06
C PHE A 75 -1.35 23.47 5.44
N ASN A 76 -2.63 23.31 5.79
CA ASN A 76 -3.46 22.22 5.29
C ASN A 76 -3.67 22.30 3.78
N HIS A 77 -3.71 23.50 3.21
CA HIS A 77 -3.76 23.70 1.76
C HIS A 77 -2.49 23.15 1.07
N TYR A 78 -1.32 23.40 1.65
CA TYR A 78 -0.04 22.90 1.13
C TYR A 78 0.24 21.44 1.50
N ARG A 79 -0.39 20.92 2.56
CA ARG A 79 -0.21 19.55 3.04
C ARG A 79 -0.52 18.51 1.95
N LEU A 80 -1.57 18.74 1.18
CA LEU A 80 -1.93 17.87 0.04
C LEU A 80 -0.84 17.86 -1.03
N ALA A 81 -0.21 19.00 -1.31
CA ALA A 81 0.90 19.09 -2.27
C ALA A 81 2.13 18.31 -1.80
N TYR A 82 2.53 18.48 -0.53
CA TYR A 82 3.64 17.72 0.05
C TYR A 82 3.35 16.21 0.04
N LYS A 83 2.14 15.81 0.44
CA LYS A 83 1.76 14.40 0.45
C LYS A 83 1.77 13.82 -0.96
N TYR A 84 1.22 14.54 -1.94
CA TYR A 84 1.25 14.10 -3.33
C TYR A 84 2.67 13.87 -3.83
N GLY A 85 3.59 14.82 -3.56
CA GLY A 85 5.00 14.67 -3.88
C GLY A 85 5.65 13.46 -3.22
N PHE A 86 5.40 13.27 -1.92
CA PHE A 86 5.88 12.11 -1.17
C PHE A 86 5.35 10.81 -1.77
N ASP A 87 4.07 10.77 -2.13
CA ASP A 87 3.40 9.60 -2.68
C ASP A 87 3.97 9.19 -4.05
N LEU A 88 4.50 10.13 -4.84
CA LEU A 88 5.20 9.81 -6.09
C LEU A 88 6.42 8.91 -5.87
N THR A 89 7.06 8.97 -4.69
CA THR A 89 8.25 8.16 -4.36
C THR A 89 7.91 6.75 -3.92
N LEU A 90 6.63 6.42 -3.77
CA LEU A 90 6.21 5.09 -3.35
C LEU A 90 6.38 4.06 -4.47
N ASP A 91 6.31 4.53 -5.72
CA ASP A 91 6.68 3.73 -6.87
C ASP A 91 8.21 3.58 -6.94
N PRO A 92 8.75 2.35 -6.84
CA PRO A 92 10.20 2.11 -6.92
C PRO A 92 10.84 2.57 -8.23
N ASP A 93 10.09 2.67 -9.32
CA ASP A 93 10.60 3.16 -10.59
C ASP A 93 10.78 4.67 -10.56
N ASN A 94 9.87 5.39 -9.88
CA ASN A 94 10.01 6.82 -9.65
C ASN A 94 11.19 7.16 -8.73
N GLN A 95 11.58 6.26 -7.83
CA GLN A 95 12.74 6.48 -6.96
C GLN A 95 14.08 6.53 -7.74
N LYS A 96 14.13 5.93 -8.93
CA LYS A 96 15.33 5.86 -9.78
C LYS A 96 15.38 6.98 -10.82
N MET A 97 14.33 7.78 -10.92
CA MET A 97 14.22 8.85 -11.92
C MET A 97 14.51 10.21 -11.31
N ASP A 98 15.01 11.13 -12.12
CA ASP A 98 15.15 12.53 -11.74
C ASP A 98 13.80 13.25 -11.75
N TRP A 99 13.70 14.31 -10.92
CA TRP A 99 12.49 15.15 -10.85
C TRP A 99 12.03 15.63 -12.22
N LYS A 100 12.95 16.02 -13.10
CA LYS A 100 12.62 16.52 -14.45
C LYS A 100 11.83 15.51 -15.28
N SER A 101 12.03 14.21 -15.06
CA SER A 101 11.30 13.15 -15.75
C SER A 101 9.91 12.95 -15.13
N ILE A 102 9.81 13.00 -13.80
CA ILE A 102 8.55 12.76 -13.06
C ILE A 102 7.63 13.98 -13.11
N GLU A 103 8.16 15.20 -13.14
CA GLU A 103 7.40 16.44 -13.01
C GLU A 103 6.26 16.54 -14.03
N SER A 104 6.52 16.14 -15.29
CA SER A 104 5.50 16.15 -16.34
C SER A 104 4.32 15.24 -16.00
N GLN A 105 4.60 14.02 -15.53
CA GLN A 105 3.58 13.07 -15.10
C GLN A 105 2.86 13.56 -13.84
N ALA A 106 3.61 14.08 -12.86
CA ALA A 106 3.07 14.64 -11.63
C ALA A 106 2.09 15.78 -11.94
N ARG A 107 2.43 16.67 -12.88
CA ARG A 107 1.55 17.75 -13.34
C ARG A 107 0.32 17.23 -14.07
N GLN A 108 0.45 16.22 -14.92
CA GLN A 108 -0.68 15.64 -15.66
C GLN A 108 -1.72 15.02 -14.72
N ASN A 109 -1.25 14.38 -13.65
CA ASN A 109 -2.10 13.72 -12.65
C ASN A 109 -2.60 14.68 -11.56
N TRP A 110 -2.14 15.93 -11.56
CA TRP A 110 -2.55 16.94 -10.59
C TRP A 110 -3.97 17.43 -10.85
N ASN A 111 -4.83 17.39 -9.83
CA ASN A 111 -6.19 17.89 -9.93
C ASN A 111 -6.31 19.30 -9.38
N GLU A 112 -6.33 20.30 -10.26
CA GLU A 112 -6.39 21.71 -9.85
C GLU A 112 -7.69 22.10 -9.15
N GLY A 113 -8.79 21.39 -9.41
CA GLY A 113 -10.09 21.65 -8.76
C GLY A 113 -10.12 21.22 -7.29
N ILE A 114 -9.26 20.28 -6.90
CA ILE A 114 -9.18 19.76 -5.52
C ILE A 114 -7.97 20.33 -4.79
N MET A 115 -6.83 20.45 -5.49
CA MET A 115 -5.54 20.72 -4.87
C MET A 115 -5.03 22.15 -5.12
N GLY A 116 -5.72 22.92 -5.98
CA GLY A 116 -5.34 24.27 -6.39
C GLY A 116 -4.41 24.31 -7.60
N GLN A 117 -4.03 25.49 -8.06
CA GLN A 117 -3.25 25.65 -9.30
C GLN A 117 -1.87 25.01 -9.19
N TRP A 118 -1.46 24.24 -10.21
CA TRP A 118 -0.14 23.60 -10.21
C TRP A 118 1.00 24.60 -9.99
N SER A 119 0.94 25.76 -10.66
CA SER A 119 1.93 26.84 -10.56
C SER A 119 2.18 27.34 -9.14
N GLN A 120 1.18 27.27 -8.26
CA GLN A 120 1.29 27.68 -6.87
C GLN A 120 1.90 26.59 -5.98
N TYR A 121 1.61 25.33 -6.28
CA TYR A 121 1.93 24.21 -5.39
C TYR A 121 3.10 23.34 -5.85
N HIS A 122 3.58 23.47 -7.09
CA HIS A 122 4.58 22.56 -7.66
C HIS A 122 5.88 22.49 -6.85
N GLN A 123 6.30 23.59 -6.22
CA GLN A 123 7.50 23.60 -5.36
C GLN A 123 7.29 22.80 -4.07
N ALA A 124 6.07 22.83 -3.50
CA ALA A 124 5.73 21.98 -2.36
C ALA A 124 5.64 20.51 -2.77
N VAL A 125 5.14 20.21 -3.97
CA VAL A 125 5.17 18.85 -4.53
C VAL A 125 6.60 18.36 -4.69
N PHE A 126 7.48 19.18 -5.28
CA PHE A 126 8.89 18.85 -5.45
C PHE A 126 9.57 18.56 -4.10
N TYR A 127 9.37 19.44 -3.11
CA TYR A 127 9.91 19.21 -1.77
C TYR A 127 9.38 17.92 -1.12
N GLY A 128 8.08 17.63 -1.31
CA GLY A 128 7.47 16.37 -0.88
C GLY A 128 8.18 15.14 -1.45
N TRP A 129 8.44 15.18 -2.75
CA TRP A 129 9.17 14.13 -3.48
C TRP A 129 10.61 13.99 -2.99
N GLU A 130 11.35 15.09 -2.81
CA GLU A 130 12.71 15.04 -2.29
C GLU A 130 12.79 14.42 -0.88
N GLN A 131 11.83 14.74 0.00
CA GLN A 131 11.79 14.13 1.34
C GLN A 131 11.38 12.66 1.26
N GLY A 132 10.46 12.29 0.37
CA GLY A 132 10.07 10.90 0.14
C GLY A 132 11.27 10.03 -0.24
N LEU A 133 12.10 10.49 -1.17
CA LEU A 133 13.33 9.78 -1.57
C LEU A 133 14.29 9.58 -0.39
N LYS A 134 14.50 10.62 0.43
CA LYS A 134 15.40 10.54 1.59
C LYS A 134 14.88 9.59 2.67
N LEU A 135 13.57 9.56 2.87
CA LEU A 135 12.93 8.75 3.91
C LEU A 135 12.75 7.29 3.48
N ASN A 136 12.59 7.01 2.18
CA ASN A 136 12.41 5.67 1.64
C ASN A 136 13.72 5.00 1.19
N GLY A 137 14.77 5.79 0.91
CA GLY A 137 16.08 5.30 0.45
C GLY A 137 17.15 5.15 1.54
N GLY A 138 16.76 5.21 2.82
CA GLY A 138 17.64 5.06 3.99
C GLY A 138 17.76 3.62 4.49
#